data_AF-A0A4S0JXZ9-F1
#
_entry.id   AF-A0A4S0JXZ9-F1
#
_cell.length_a   1.000
_cell.length_b   1.000
_cell.length_c   1.000
_cell.angle_alpha   90.00
_cell.angle_beta   90.00
_cell.angle_gamma   90.00
#
_symmetry.space_group_name_H-M   'P 1'
#
loop_
_entity.id
_entity.type
_entity.pdbx_description
1 polymer ?
#
loop_
_entity_poly.entity_id
_entity_poly.type
_entity_poly.pdbx_seq_one_letter_code
_entity_poly.pdbx_strand_id
1 'polypeptide(L)' 'MRKAVAKLVDTCNAERSKGSDFPTIWRDVLKAHPCVLGQPVQDSGEDGPLLRIPLITGQVLVFLGSHFSLW' A
#
# COMPACT_ATOMS: atom_id res chain seq x y z
N MET A 1 13.46 5.08 -9.23
CA MET A 1 12.34 5.04 -8.25
C MET A 1 11.07 4.34 -8.75
N ARG A 2 10.55 4.64 -9.97
CA ARG A 2 9.33 3.98 -10.50
C ARG A 2 9.34 2.44 -10.44
N LYS A 3 10.45 1.77 -10.82
CA LYS A 3 10.58 0.31 -10.73
C LYS A 3 10.46 -0.23 -9.30
N ALA A 4 10.97 0.51 -8.31
CA ALA A 4 10.89 0.11 -6.91
C ALA A 4 9.45 0.22 -6.37
N VAL A 5 8.73 1.27 -6.77
CA VAL A 5 7.31 1.43 -6.42
C VAL A 5 6.44 0.35 -7.07
N ALA A 6 6.64 0.06 -8.36
CA ALA A 6 5.92 -1.03 -9.03
C ALA A 6 6.16 -2.38 -8.32
N LYS A 7 7.42 -2.69 -8.01
CA LYS A 7 7.76 -3.91 -7.25
C LYS A 7 7.12 -3.93 -5.85
N LEU A 8 7.01 -2.78 -5.18
CA LEU A 8 6.32 -2.69 -3.88
C LEU A 8 4.84 -3.03 -4.01
N VAL A 9 4.16 -2.49 -5.03
CA VAL A 9 2.74 -2.78 -5.30
C VAL A 9 2.55 -4.28 -5.55
N ASP A 10 3.36 -4.88 -6.43
CA ASP A 10 3.32 -6.31 -6.72
C ASP A 10 3.56 -7.15 -5.44
N THR A 11 4.52 -6.75 -4.61
CA THR A 11 4.82 -7.46 -3.35
C THR A 11 3.64 -7.41 -2.39
N CYS A 12 2.99 -6.25 -2.23
CA CYS A 12 1.81 -6.12 -1.37
C CYS A 12 0.64 -6.97 -1.89
N ASN A 13 0.40 -6.98 -3.19
CA ASN A 13 -0.65 -7.79 -3.81
C ASN A 13 -0.35 -9.30 -3.74
N ALA A 14 0.92 -9.70 -3.82
CA ALA A 14 1.35 -11.08 -3.65
C ALA A 14 1.08 -11.57 -2.22
N GLU A 15 1.43 -10.78 -1.20
CA GLU A 15 1.09 -11.10 0.19
C GLU A 15 -0.42 -11.13 0.42
N ARG A 16 -1.16 -10.19 -0.18
CA ARG A 16 -2.62 -10.17 -0.09
C ARG A 16 -3.25 -11.43 -0.69
N SER A 17 -2.74 -11.89 -1.83
CA SER A 17 -3.20 -13.11 -2.49
C SER A 17 -2.93 -14.38 -1.68
N LYS A 18 -1.95 -14.35 -0.76
CA LYS A 18 -1.70 -15.43 0.21
C LYS A 18 -2.65 -15.40 1.41
N GLY A 19 -3.52 -14.38 1.51
CA GLY A 19 -4.47 -14.20 2.61
C GLY A 19 -4.01 -13.22 3.69
N SER A 20 -2.85 -12.60 3.55
CA SER A 20 -2.39 -11.59 4.53
C SER A 20 -3.34 -10.40 4.56
N ASP A 21 -3.71 -9.98 5.77
CA ASP A 21 -4.48 -8.77 6.03
C ASP A 21 -3.59 -7.52 5.95
N PHE A 22 -4.23 -6.34 5.88
CA PHE A 22 -3.50 -5.07 5.80
C PHE A 22 -2.56 -4.84 6.99
N PRO A 23 -2.97 -4.99 8.27
CA PRO A 23 -2.06 -4.87 9.41
C PRO A 23 -0.79 -5.75 9.29
N THR A 24 -0.94 -6.99 8.83
CA THR A 24 0.18 -7.90 8.56
C THR A 24 1.11 -7.37 7.45
N ILE A 25 0.55 -6.97 6.30
CA ILE A 25 1.32 -6.41 5.17
C ILE A 25 2.00 -5.09 5.57
N TRP A 26 1.33 -4.27 6.38
CA TRP A 26 1.89 -3.03 6.89
C TRP A 26 3.14 -3.29 7.72
N ARG A 27 3.05 -4.20 8.69
CA ARG A 27 4.15 -4.55 9.59
C ARG A 27 5.33 -5.16 8.84
N ASP A 28 5.06 -6.12 7.96
CA ASP A 28 6.11 -6.99 7.40
C ASP A 28 6.70 -6.44 6.10
N VAL A 29 5.95 -5.63 5.34
CA VAL A 29 6.38 -5.10 4.04
C VAL A 29 6.51 -3.57 4.08
N LEU A 30 5.44 -2.83 4.41
CA LEU A 30 5.37 -1.40 4.13
C LEU A 30 6.14 -0.53 5.13
N LYS A 31 6.01 -0.80 6.44
CA LYS A 31 6.51 0.07 7.51
C LYS A 31 8.02 0.33 7.43
N ALA A 32 8.79 -0.65 6.95
CA ALA A 32 10.24 -0.55 6.81
C ALA A 32 10.70 -0.23 5.38
N HIS A 33 9.78 -0.09 4.42
CA HIS A 33 10.14 0.04 3.02
C HIS A 33 10.61 1.47 2.70
N PRO A 34 11.75 1.66 2.00
CA PRO A 34 12.33 2.98 1.74
C PRO A 34 11.49 3.88 0.82
N CYS A 35 10.47 3.34 0.16
CA CYS A 35 9.54 4.14 -0.64
C CYS A 35 8.37 4.70 0.17
N VAL A 36 8.11 4.21 1.39
CA VAL A 36 7.00 4.65 2.23
C VAL A 36 7.45 5.87 3.03
N LEU A 37 6.68 6.95 2.91
CA LEU A 37 6.99 8.24 3.53
C LEU A 37 6.43 8.37 4.95
N GLY A 38 5.32 7.69 5.25
CA GLY A 38 4.61 7.87 6.50
C GLY A 38 3.54 6.82 6.76
N GLN A 39 2.77 7.02 7.83
CA GLN A 39 1.71 6.12 8.26
C GLN A 39 0.53 6.06 7.27
N PRO A 40 -0.26 4.98 7.28
CA PRO A 40 -1.49 4.90 6.51
C PRO A 40 -2.49 5.93 7.04
N VAL A 41 -3.11 6.67 6.14
CA VAL A 41 -4.18 7.61 6.43
C VAL A 41 -5.49 6.99 5.99
N GLN A 42 -6.46 6.93 6.89
CA GLN A 42 -7.81 6.50 6.55
C GLN A 42 -8.51 7.59 5.74
N ASP A 43 -9.14 7.18 4.64
CA ASP A 43 -9.87 8.07 3.75
C ASP A 43 -11.11 7.34 3.21
N SER A 44 -11.94 8.04 2.44
CA SER A 44 -13.16 7.51 1.83
C SER A 44 -13.09 7.67 0.31
N GLY A 45 -13.15 6.57 -0.43
CA GLY A 45 -13.32 6.57 -1.89
C GLY A 45 -14.78 6.33 -2.29
N GLU A 46 -15.04 6.29 -3.59
CA GLU A 46 -16.39 6.03 -4.13
C GLU A 46 -16.96 4.67 -3.67
N ASP A 47 -16.10 3.65 -3.56
CA ASP A 47 -16.49 2.30 -3.12
C ASP A 47 -16.43 2.09 -1.60
N GLY A 48 -16.16 3.14 -0.82
CA GLY A 48 -16.13 3.09 0.65
C GLY A 48 -14.74 3.38 1.25
N PRO A 49 -14.47 2.92 2.50
CA PRO A 49 -13.27 3.29 3.22
C PRO A 49 -12.02 2.69 2.55
N LEU A 50 -10.97 3.51 2.42
CA LEU A 50 -9.68 3.11 1.88
C LEU A 50 -8.54 3.60 2.77
N LEU A 51 -7.37 2.98 2.64
CA LEU A 51 -6.16 3.42 3.32
C LEU A 51 -5.16 3.97 2.31
N ARG A 52 -4.68 5.18 2.55
CA ARG A 52 -3.70 5.88 1.71
C ARG A 52 -2.35 5.83 2.39
N ILE A 53 -1.35 5.33 1.68
CA ILE A 53 0.03 5.22 2.15
C ILE A 53 0.87 6.19 1.30
N PRO A 54 1.31 7.32 1.86
CA PRO A 54 2.10 8.29 1.11
C PRO A 54 3.47 7.70 0.76
N LEU A 55 3.91 7.89 -0.48
CA LEU A 55 5.22 7.48 -0.94
C LEU A 55 6.15 8.68 -1.10
N ILE A 56 7.45 8.45 -0.97
CA ILE A 56 8.47 9.50 -1.12
C ILE A 56 8.51 10.11 -2.54
N THR A 57 7.91 9.44 -3.52
CA THR A 57 7.77 9.94 -4.90
C THR A 57 6.62 10.94 -5.08
N GLY A 58 5.82 11.20 -4.04
CA GLY A 58 4.60 12.01 -4.10
C GLY A 58 3.36 11.25 -4.58
N GLN A 59 3.53 9.99 -4.99
CA GLN A 59 2.43 9.08 -5.31
C GLN A 59 1.84 8.49 -4.02
N VAL A 60 0.65 7.89 -4.15
CA VAL A 60 -0.04 7.25 -3.03
C VAL A 60 -0.30 5.79 -3.35
N LEU A 61 0.18 4.90 -2.50
CA LEU A 61 -0.26 3.51 -2.52
C LEU A 61 -1.60 3.43 -1.77
N VAL A 62 -2.62 2.86 -2.38
CA VAL A 62 -3.98 2.79 -1.83
C VAL A 62 -4.37 1.34 -1.60
N PHE A 63 -4.88 1.02 -0.42
CA PHE A 63 -5.50 -0.26 -0.11
C PHE A 63 -7.02 -0.14 -0.18
N LEU A 64 -7.63 -0.88 -1.12
CA LEU A 64 -9.07 -0.87 -1.43
C LEU A 64 -9.81 -2.05 -0.76
N GLY A 65 -9.26 -2.61 0.33
CA GLY A 65 -9.83 -3.77 1.02
C GLY A 65 -9.49 -5.13 0.37
N SER A 66 -9.55 -5.22 -0.96
CA SER A 66 -9.22 -6.46 -1.70
C SER A 66 -7.79 -6.46 -2.25
N HIS A 67 -7.29 -5.31 -2.70
CA HIS A 67 -5.99 -5.17 -3.37
C HIS A 67 -5.35 -3.80 -3.13
N PHE A 68 -4.09 -3.67 -3.55
CA PHE A 68 -3.32 -2.44 -3.54
C PHE A 68 -3.20 -1.86 -4.95
N SER A 69 -3.36 -0.55 -5.04
CA SER A 69 -3.28 0.24 -6.28
C SER A 69 -2.41 1.47 -6.09
N LEU A 70 -1.80 1.97 -7.17
CA LEU A 70 -0.96 3.17 -7.13
C LEU A 70 -1.70 4.33 -7.78
N TRP A 71 -1.88 5.41 -7.02
CA TRP A 71 -2.53 6.67 -7.45
C TRP A 71 -1.51 7.82 -7.48
#